data_AF-A0A377DRG8-F1
#
_entry.id   AF-A0A377DRG8-F1
#
_cell.length_a   1.000
_cell.length_b   1.000
_cell.length_c   1.000
_cell.angle_alpha   90.00
_cell.angle_beta   90.00
_cell.angle_gamma   90.00
#
_symmetry.space_group_name_H-M   'P 1'
#
loop_
_entity.id
_entity.type
_entity.pdbx_description
1 polymer ?
#
loop_
_entity_poly.entity_id
_entity_poly.type
_entity_poly.pdbx_seq_one_letter_code
_entity_poly.pdbx_strand_id
1 'polypeptide(L)'
;MPSLSKEAALVHEALVARGLETPLRPPVHEMDNETRKSLIAGHMTEIMQLLNLDLADDSLMETPHRIAKMYVDEIFSGLDYANFPKITLIENKMKVDEMVTVRDITLTSTCEHHFVTIDGKATVAYIPKDSVIGLSKLTALCSSLPSVRRCRNV
;
A
#
# COMPACT_ATOMS: atom_id res chain seq x y z
N MET A 1 -9.20 -12.97 13.25
CA MET A 1 -8.96 -11.71 12.53
C MET A 1 -9.67 -10.56 13.24
N PRO A 2 -9.00 -9.44 13.58
CA PRO A 2 -9.72 -8.24 13.98
C PRO A 2 -10.59 -7.80 12.79
N SER A 3 -11.83 -7.39 13.05
CA SER A 3 -12.72 -6.94 11.98
C SER A 3 -12.14 -5.69 11.33
N LEU A 4 -12.12 -5.65 10.00
CA LEU A 4 -11.78 -4.44 9.25
C LEU A 4 -12.61 -3.25 9.76
N SER A 5 -12.05 -2.03 9.63
CA SER A 5 -12.85 -0.83 9.90
C SER A 5 -14.03 -0.77 8.93
N LYS A 6 -15.10 -0.08 9.35
CA LYS A 6 -16.29 0.10 8.50
C LYS A 6 -15.92 0.75 7.17
N GLU A 7 -15.02 1.73 7.20
CA GLU A 7 -14.57 2.44 6.01
C GLU A 7 -13.73 1.54 5.10
N ALA A 8 -12.84 0.72 5.66
CA ALA A 8 -12.05 -0.24 4.90
C ALA A 8 -12.93 -1.24 4.15
N ALA A 9 -13.94 -1.81 4.83
CA ALA A 9 -14.90 -2.73 4.21
C ALA A 9 -15.67 -2.08 3.06
N LEU A 10 -16.22 -0.87 3.28
CA LEU A 10 -16.95 -0.14 2.25
C LEU A 10 -16.10 0.19 1.01
N VAL A 11 -14.83 0.58 1.22
CA VAL A 11 -13.91 0.89 0.12
C VAL A 11 -13.56 -0.39 -0.65
N HIS A 12 -13.25 -1.48 0.05
CA HIS A 12 -12.93 -2.76 -0.59
C HIS A 12 -14.11 -3.27 -1.45
N GLU A 13 -15.32 -3.32 -0.89
CA GLU A 13 -16.52 -3.74 -1.62
C GLU A 13 -16.77 -2.86 -2.86
N ALA A 14 -16.57 -1.54 -2.73
CA ALA A 14 -16.73 -0.59 -3.82
C ALA A 14 -15.70 -0.76 -4.95
N LEU A 15 -14.48 -1.19 -4.64
CA LEU A 15 -13.41 -1.47 -5.61
C LEU A 15 -13.65 -2.81 -6.30
N VAL A 16 -14.01 -3.86 -5.55
CA VAL A 16 -14.34 -5.19 -6.09
C VAL A 16 -15.53 -5.10 -7.04
N ALA A 17 -16.61 -4.41 -6.66
CA ALA A 17 -17.80 -4.24 -7.49
C ALA A 17 -17.51 -3.52 -8.83
N ARG A 18 -16.43 -2.74 -8.91
CA ARG A 18 -16.00 -2.02 -10.11
C ARG A 18 -14.87 -2.70 -10.87
N GLY A 19 -14.36 -3.85 -10.39
CA GLY A 19 -13.20 -4.53 -10.97
C GLY A 19 -11.92 -3.71 -10.90
N LEU A 20 -11.79 -2.83 -9.89
CA LEU A 20 -10.63 -1.96 -9.68
C LEU A 20 -9.72 -2.46 -8.55
N GLU A 21 -10.10 -3.55 -7.88
CA GLU A 21 -9.29 -4.16 -6.83
C GLU A 21 -8.01 -4.78 -7.40
N THR A 22 -6.94 -4.75 -6.61
CA THR A 22 -5.68 -5.40 -6.99
C THR A 22 -5.91 -6.92 -7.10
N PRO A 23 -5.35 -7.62 -8.12
CA PRO A 23 -5.54 -9.06 -8.30
C PRO A 23 -4.96 -9.91 -7.16
N LEU A 24 -5.66 -9.97 -6.03
CA LEU A 24 -5.29 -10.75 -4.85
C LEU A 24 -5.97 -12.11 -4.88
N ARG A 25 -5.25 -13.13 -4.42
CA ARG A 25 -5.83 -14.45 -4.16
C ARG A 25 -6.48 -14.43 -2.77
N PRO A 26 -7.63 -15.11 -2.58
CA PRO A 26 -8.18 -15.32 -1.25
C PRO A 26 -7.14 -16.01 -0.35
N PRO A 27 -7.03 -15.65 0.93
CA PRO A 27 -6.15 -16.33 1.87
C PRO A 27 -6.52 -17.82 1.94
N VAL A 28 -5.65 -18.70 1.46
CA VAL A 28 -5.89 -20.16 1.44
C VAL A 28 -5.65 -20.76 2.83
N HIS A 29 -4.67 -20.23 3.56
CA HIS A 29 -4.33 -20.60 4.93
C HIS A 29 -3.93 -19.34 5.72
N GLU A 30 -4.28 -19.27 6.99
CA GLU A 30 -3.75 -18.25 7.90
C GLU A 30 -2.28 -18.58 8.21
N MET A 31 -1.36 -18.01 7.42
CA MET A 31 0.07 -18.04 7.67
C MET A 31 0.49 -16.69 8.26
N ASP A 32 1.18 -16.72 9.40
CA ASP A 32 1.62 -15.51 10.08
C ASP A 32 2.71 -14.77 9.28
N ASN A 33 2.88 -13.48 9.58
CA ASN A 33 3.81 -12.61 8.86
C ASN A 33 5.27 -13.02 9.08
N GLU A 34 5.62 -13.59 10.23
CA GLU A 34 6.99 -14.00 10.50
C GLU A 34 7.37 -15.22 9.66
N THR A 35 6.46 -16.20 9.54
CA THR A 35 6.62 -17.33 8.62
C THR A 35 6.73 -16.85 7.17
N ARG A 36 5.87 -15.90 6.73
CA ARG A 36 5.97 -15.29 5.39
C ARG A 36 7.33 -14.64 5.15
N LYS A 37 7.82 -13.82 6.10
CA LYS A 37 9.11 -13.16 6.00
C LYS A 37 10.27 -14.15 5.94
N SER A 38 10.25 -15.19 6.78
CA SER A 38 11.27 -16.23 6.78
C SER A 38 11.36 -16.95 5.43
N LEU A 39 10.21 -17.33 4.86
CA LEU A 39 10.16 -17.99 3.54
C LEU A 39 10.64 -17.07 2.41
N ILE A 40 10.20 -15.81 2.39
CA ILE A 40 10.66 -14.82 1.40
C ILE A 40 12.16 -14.59 1.53
N ALA A 41 12.68 -14.43 2.75
CA ALA A 41 14.11 -14.26 3.00
C ALA A 41 14.90 -15.47 2.47
N GLY A 42 14.43 -16.70 2.70
CA GLY A 42 15.03 -17.90 2.12
C GLY A 42 15.10 -17.85 0.60
N HIS A 43 14.00 -17.47 -0.08
CA HIS A 43 14.02 -17.32 -1.54
C HIS A 43 14.94 -16.19 -2.02
N MET A 44 15.04 -15.08 -1.29
CA MET A 44 15.95 -13.99 -1.62
C MET A 44 17.42 -14.39 -1.45
N THR A 45 17.74 -15.21 -0.45
CA THR A 45 19.08 -15.82 -0.28
C THR A 45 19.46 -16.61 -1.53
N GLU A 46 18.58 -17.50 -2.01
CA GLU A 46 18.82 -18.28 -3.22
C GLU A 46 19.02 -17.38 -4.45
N ILE A 47 18.18 -16.35 -4.62
CA ILE A 47 18.30 -15.38 -5.71
C ILE A 47 19.66 -14.66 -5.66
N MET A 48 20.11 -14.23 -4.49
CA MET A 48 21.38 -13.53 -4.34
C MET A 48 22.58 -14.46 -4.64
N GLN A 49 22.51 -15.73 -4.24
CA GLN A 49 23.54 -16.72 -4.58
C GLN A 49 23.59 -17.00 -6.08
N LEU A 50 22.44 -17.06 -6.76
CA LEU A 50 22.36 -17.20 -8.22
C LEU A 50 22.96 -15.99 -8.96
N LEU A 51 23.00 -14.82 -8.32
CA LEU A 51 23.70 -13.62 -8.81
C LEU A 51 25.21 -13.61 -8.46
N ASN A 52 25.72 -14.67 -7.85
CA ASN A 52 27.10 -14.82 -7.35
C ASN A 52 27.48 -13.74 -6.30
N LEU A 53 26.51 -13.28 -5.50
CA LEU A 53 26.78 -12.37 -4.39
C LEU A 53 27.30 -13.16 -3.18
N ASP A 54 28.39 -12.69 -2.58
CA ASP A 54 28.96 -13.30 -1.38
C ASP A 54 28.17 -12.89 -0.13
N LEU A 55 27.33 -13.79 0.36
CA LEU A 55 26.53 -13.56 1.57
C LEU A 55 27.33 -13.69 2.88
N ALA A 56 28.63 -14.04 2.82
CA ALA A 56 29.51 -13.95 3.97
C ALA A 56 29.96 -12.50 4.25
N ASP A 57 29.79 -11.59 3.28
CA ASP A 57 30.02 -10.16 3.47
C ASP A 57 29.02 -9.57 4.47
N ASP A 58 29.53 -8.76 5.40
CA ASP A 58 28.75 -8.19 6.49
C ASP A 58 27.63 -7.25 6.01
N SER A 59 27.83 -6.59 4.87
CA SER A 59 26.81 -5.71 4.27
C SER A 59 25.67 -6.50 3.63
N LEU A 60 25.95 -7.69 3.10
CA LEU A 60 25.02 -8.50 2.33
C LEU A 60 24.27 -9.55 3.15
N MET A 61 24.87 -10.07 4.23
CA MET A 61 24.32 -11.12 5.08
C MET A 61 22.86 -10.87 5.51
N GLU A 62 22.53 -9.64 5.88
CA GLU A 62 21.19 -9.25 6.35
C GLU A 62 20.25 -8.78 5.22
N THR A 63 20.71 -8.71 3.98
CA THR A 63 19.90 -8.23 2.84
C THR A 63 18.64 -9.05 2.59
N PRO A 64 18.68 -10.40 2.59
CA PRO A 64 17.47 -11.20 2.38
C PRO A 64 16.38 -10.90 3.40
N HIS A 65 16.76 -10.75 4.67
CA HIS A 65 15.83 -10.40 5.74
C HIS A 65 15.27 -8.97 5.57
N ARG A 66 16.11 -7.99 5.21
CA ARG A 66 15.66 -6.62 4.92
C ARG A 66 14.64 -6.58 3.77
N ILE A 67 14.88 -7.33 2.69
CA ILE A 67 13.94 -7.40 1.55
C ILE A 67 12.62 -8.05 1.98
N ALA A 68 12.67 -9.14 2.73
CA ALA A 68 11.47 -9.80 3.23
C ALA A 68 10.62 -8.88 4.13
N LYS A 69 11.25 -8.18 5.07
CA LYS A 69 10.59 -7.18 5.91
C LYS A 69 9.99 -6.06 5.06
N MET A 70 10.74 -5.53 4.10
CA MET A 70 10.27 -4.48 3.20
C MET A 70 9.01 -4.93 2.44
N TYR A 71 8.99 -6.15 1.89
CA TYR A 71 7.84 -6.66 1.15
C TYR A 71 6.61 -6.90 2.04
N VAL A 72 6.78 -7.50 3.22
CA VAL A 72 5.63 -7.90 4.06
C VAL A 72 5.08 -6.72 4.87
N ASP A 73 5.96 -5.90 5.45
CA ASP A 73 5.59 -4.91 6.47
C ASP A 73 5.60 -3.47 5.93
N GLU A 74 6.27 -3.19 4.81
CA GLU A 74 6.51 -1.81 4.34
C GLU A 74 5.85 -1.54 2.99
N ILE A 75 6.52 -1.85 1.87
CA ILE A 75 6.13 -1.36 0.55
C ILE A 75 4.82 -1.97 0.06
N PHE A 76 4.44 -3.18 0.49
CA PHE A 76 3.15 -3.79 0.13
C PHE A 76 2.14 -3.84 1.29
N SER A 77 2.38 -3.07 2.35
CA SER A 77 1.46 -2.97 3.49
C SER A 77 0.03 -2.59 3.10
N GLY A 78 -0.16 -1.81 2.03
CA GLY A 78 -1.46 -1.43 1.48
C GLY A 78 -2.27 -2.57 0.82
N LEU A 79 -1.69 -3.77 0.67
CA LEU A 79 -2.45 -4.96 0.24
C LEU A 79 -3.30 -5.55 1.39
N ASP A 80 -2.96 -5.24 2.64
CA ASP A 80 -3.72 -5.62 3.82
C ASP A 80 -4.60 -4.45 4.27
N TYR A 81 -5.92 -4.62 4.14
CA TYR A 81 -6.92 -3.64 4.57
C TYR A 81 -6.93 -3.39 6.08
N ALA A 82 -6.25 -4.21 6.90
CA ALA A 82 -5.99 -3.90 8.30
C ALA A 82 -5.14 -2.62 8.47
N ASN A 83 -4.32 -2.28 7.48
CA ASN A 83 -3.51 -1.06 7.44
C ASN A 83 -4.25 0.16 6.88
N PHE A 84 -5.55 0.02 6.57
CA PHE A 84 -6.34 1.12 6.03
C PHE A 84 -6.41 2.29 7.03
N PRO A 85 -6.14 3.54 6.60
CA PRO A 85 -6.04 4.66 7.52
C PRO A 85 -7.39 4.96 8.17
N LYS A 86 -7.38 5.26 9.47
CA LYS A 86 -8.57 5.71 10.18
C LYS A 86 -9.07 7.02 9.59
N ILE A 87 -10.25 7.00 8.97
CA ILE A 87 -10.88 8.17 8.38
C ILE A 87 -11.50 9.04 9.47
N THR A 88 -11.47 10.34 9.26
CA THR A 88 -12.11 11.32 10.14
C THR A 88 -12.76 12.38 9.28
N LEU A 89 -14.07 12.52 9.47
CA LEU A 89 -14.91 13.48 8.75
C LEU A 89 -15.42 14.51 9.76
N ILE A 90 -15.47 15.77 9.31
CA ILE A 90 -16.06 16.88 10.06
C ILE A 90 -17.29 17.33 9.29
N GLU A 91 -18.38 17.61 10.00
CA GLU A 91 -19.61 18.14 9.38
C GLU A 91 -19.33 19.47 8.66
N ASN A 92 -19.85 19.64 7.44
CA ASN A 92 -19.66 20.84 6.64
C ASN A 92 -20.55 22.01 7.12
N LYS A 93 -20.39 22.44 8.36
CA LYS A 93 -21.15 23.56 8.95
C LYS A 93 -20.91 24.89 8.25
N MET A 94 -19.73 25.03 7.66
CA MET A 94 -19.32 26.21 6.89
C MET A 94 -19.97 26.25 5.50
N LYS A 95 -20.70 25.20 5.10
CA LYS A 95 -21.33 25.06 3.78
C LYS A 95 -20.37 25.35 2.64
N VAL A 96 -19.15 24.81 2.76
CA VAL A 96 -18.14 24.90 1.70
C VAL A 96 -18.71 24.16 0.48
N ASP A 97 -18.96 24.90 -0.58
CA ASP A 97 -19.43 24.45 -1.90
C ASP A 97 -18.36 24.58 -2.99
N GLU A 98 -17.21 25.14 -2.62
CA GLU A 98 -16.03 25.26 -3.47
C GLU A 98 -15.09 24.05 -3.35
N MET A 99 -14.27 23.87 -4.38
CA MET A 99 -13.31 22.76 -4.47
C MET A 99 -12.20 22.88 -3.43
N VAL A 100 -12.01 21.82 -2.64
CA VAL A 100 -10.85 21.64 -1.78
C VAL A 100 -9.81 20.85 -2.57
N THR A 101 -8.61 21.42 -2.75
CA THR A 101 -7.50 20.78 -3.47
C THR A 101 -6.30 20.61 -2.57
N VAL A 102 -5.76 19.39 -2.52
CA VAL A 102 -4.47 19.08 -1.92
C VAL A 102 -3.51 18.70 -3.04
N ARG A 103 -2.44 19.48 -3.20
CA ARG A 103 -1.43 19.30 -4.26
C ARG A 103 -0.15 18.72 -3.67
N ASP A 104 0.72 18.24 -4.55
CA ASP A 104 2.07 17.78 -4.21
C ASP A 104 2.11 16.69 -3.11
N ILE A 105 1.11 15.81 -3.08
CA ILE A 105 1.12 14.67 -2.17
C ILE A 105 2.19 13.70 -2.63
N THR A 106 3.21 13.46 -1.81
CA THR A 106 4.26 12.47 -2.09
C THR A 106 3.64 11.08 -2.24
N LEU A 107 3.93 10.44 -3.37
CA LEU A 107 3.47 9.09 -3.68
C LEU A 107 4.67 8.24 -4.01
N THR A 108 4.92 7.25 -3.16
CA THR A 108 5.86 6.16 -3.42
C THR A 108 5.06 4.88 -3.67
N SER A 109 5.34 4.21 -4.77
CA SER A 109 4.68 2.98 -5.16
C SER A 109 5.69 2.03 -5.81
N THR A 110 5.25 0.87 -6.27
CA THR A 110 6.07 -0.14 -6.91
C THR A 110 5.35 -0.66 -8.14
N CYS A 111 6.05 -0.72 -9.27
CA CYS A 111 5.47 -1.26 -10.50
C CYS A 111 5.30 -2.77 -10.42
N GLU A 112 4.13 -3.28 -10.80
CA GLU A 112 3.82 -4.71 -10.68
C GLU A 112 4.60 -5.61 -11.65
N HIS A 113 5.15 -5.02 -12.72
CA HIS A 113 5.86 -5.77 -13.76
C HIS A 113 7.34 -6.02 -13.42
N HIS A 114 7.99 -5.09 -12.70
CA HIS A 114 9.43 -5.17 -12.42
C HIS A 114 9.76 -5.09 -10.93
N PHE A 115 8.79 -4.77 -10.08
CA PHE A 115 8.96 -4.56 -8.65
C PHE A 115 9.98 -3.45 -8.32
N VAL A 116 10.07 -2.45 -9.22
CA VAL A 116 10.90 -1.26 -9.07
C VAL A 116 10.05 -0.09 -8.58
N THR A 117 10.67 0.79 -7.79
CA THR A 117 10.07 1.99 -7.20
C THR A 117 9.50 2.93 -8.27
N ILE A 118 8.29 3.42 -7.99
CA ILE A 118 7.65 4.54 -8.67
C ILE A 118 7.67 5.71 -7.70
N ASP A 119 8.36 6.79 -8.07
CA ASP A 119 8.32 8.06 -7.34
C ASP A 119 7.46 9.07 -8.10
N GLY A 120 6.57 9.75 -7.39
CA GLY A 120 5.65 10.67 -8.01
C GLY A 120 4.90 11.56 -7.03
N LYS A 121 4.06 12.42 -7.61
CA LYS A 121 3.20 13.34 -6.87
C LYS A 121 1.76 13.19 -7.31
N ALA A 122 0.85 13.16 -6.34
CA ALA A 122 -0.58 13.18 -6.58
C ALA A 122 -1.17 14.56 -6.24
N THR A 123 -2.18 14.95 -6.99
CA THR A 123 -3.07 16.06 -6.65
C THR A 123 -4.48 15.50 -6.52
N VAL A 124 -5.11 15.74 -5.38
CA VAL A 124 -6.47 15.28 -5.09
C VAL A 124 -7.35 16.50 -4.87
N ALA A 125 -8.49 16.53 -5.55
CA ALA A 125 -9.48 17.57 -5.39
C ALA A 125 -10.88 16.96 -5.21
N TYR A 126 -11.69 17.57 -4.34
CA TYR A 126 -13.08 17.19 -4.14
C TYR A 126 -13.90 18.41 -3.74
N ILE A 127 -15.20 18.40 -4.03
CA ILE A 127 -16.15 19.40 -3.57
C ILE A 127 -16.86 18.82 -2.34
N PRO A 128 -16.73 19.43 -1.15
CA PRO A 128 -17.42 18.96 0.03
C PRO A 128 -18.94 19.00 -0.15
N LYS A 129 -19.62 17.98 0.38
CA LYS A 129 -21.09 17.96 0.46
C LYS A 129 -21.51 18.15 1.91
N ASP A 130 -21.91 17.06 2.57
CA ASP A 130 -22.36 17.08 3.97
C ASP A 130 -21.17 17.07 4.95
N SER A 131 -20.00 16.63 4.49
CA SER A 131 -18.80 16.51 5.33
C SER A 131 -17.51 16.89 4.59
N VAL A 132 -16.52 17.28 5.38
CA VAL A 132 -15.15 17.62 4.97
C VAL A 132 -14.21 16.56 5.55
N ILE A 133 -13.35 15.97 4.72
CA ILE A 133 -12.32 15.03 5.18
C ILE A 133 -11.11 15.79 5.72
N GLY A 134 -10.55 15.31 6.84
CA GLY A 134 -9.31 15.88 7.37
C GLY A 134 -8.17 15.78 6.37
N LEU A 135 -7.43 16.88 6.13
CA LEU A 135 -6.40 16.96 5.10
C LEU A 135 -5.32 15.88 5.23
N SER A 136 -4.90 15.54 6.46
CA SER A 136 -3.92 14.48 6.72
C SER A 136 -4.41 13.09 6.29
N LYS A 137 -5.73 12.89 6.23
CA LYS A 137 -6.33 11.61 5.79
C LYS A 137 -6.27 11.45 4.28
N LEU A 138 -6.32 12.54 3.51
CA LEU A 138 -6.13 12.49 2.06
C LEU A 138 -4.72 12.05 1.69
N THR A 139 -3.71 12.59 2.37
CA THR A 139 -2.31 12.16 2.23
C THR A 139 -2.17 10.68 2.58
N ALA A 140 -2.69 10.26 3.74
CA ALA A 140 -2.61 8.87 4.18
C ALA A 140 -3.32 7.90 3.21
N LEU A 141 -4.49 8.27 2.70
CA LEU A 141 -5.22 7.49 1.69
C LEU A 141 -4.42 7.33 0.40
N CYS A 142 -3.80 8.42 -0.07
CA CYS A 142 -3.01 8.38 -1.28
C CYS A 142 -1.82 7.42 -1.17
N SER A 143 -1.21 7.34 0.02
CA SER A 143 -0.12 6.42 0.34
C SER A 143 -0.58 5.01 0.69
N SER A 144 -1.83 4.81 1.13
CA SER A 144 -2.36 3.50 1.53
C SER A 144 -3.03 2.73 0.40
N LEU A 145 -3.32 3.38 -0.74
CA LEU A 145 -3.82 2.69 -1.92
C LEU A 145 -2.79 1.64 -2.37
N PRO A 146 -3.25 0.51 -2.94
CA PRO A 146 -2.41 -0.65 -3.19
C PRO A 146 -1.12 -0.23 -3.87
N SER A 147 -0.01 -0.49 -3.17
CA SER A 147 1.32 -0.04 -3.55
C SER A 147 1.86 -0.73 -4.81
N VAL A 148 1.11 -1.68 -5.35
CA VAL A 148 1.34 -2.37 -6.61
C VAL A 148 0.48 -1.70 -7.66
N ARG A 149 1.07 -0.79 -8.45
CA ARG A 149 0.35 -0.11 -9.53
C ARG A 149 0.72 -0.66 -10.89
N ARG A 150 -0.33 -0.89 -11.68
CA ARG A 150 -0.24 -1.15 -13.11
C ARG A 150 0.31 0.08 -13.81
N CYS A 151 1.56 0.03 -14.27
CA CYS A 151 2.04 0.97 -15.28
C CYS A 151 1.19 0.76 -16.54
N ARG A 152 0.16 1.60 -16.74
CA ARG A 152 -0.53 1.67 -18.02
C ARG A 152 0.42 2.38 -19.00
N ASN A 153 1.02 1.58 -19.88
CA ASN A 153 1.83 1.90 -21.06
C ASN A 153 3.03 2.84 -20.82
N VAL A 154 4.22 2.23 -20.87
CA VAL A 154 5.39 2.85 -21.52
C VAL A 154 5.19 2.74 -23.03
#